data_AF-A0A329XGM0-F1
#
_entry.id   AF-A0A329XGM0-F1
#
_cell.length_a   1.000
_cell.length_b   1.000
_cell.length_c   1.000
_cell.angle_alpha   90.00
_cell.angle_beta   90.00
_cell.angle_gamma   90.00
#
_symmetry.space_group_name_H-M   'P 1'
#
loop_
_entity.id
_entity.type
_entity.pdbx_description
1 polymer ?
#
loop_
_entity_poly.entity_id
_entity_poly.type
_entity_poly.pdbx_seq_one_letter_code
_entity_poly.pdbx_strand_id
1 'polypeptide(L)'
;MGIARELALVLLGLAAVVALAGLIAGSGRVARLHDAVAGGSLAATVGLVALQLGWLPTWMVWALSWLAGPGFVVGAGSVFSPTRVLAGAVPALPLLGGLPTAAVGTWGGALPFVIAVAAGIVAWRHRVVLRELPLRQAAATAATVTALLGVGVLLVGLAASGQIGPGRMAEVGPRVGYVAVIVALMVLVGAGLVAVLPHPRTRALTRRGVEATAAATSAAVGSAREHLKTRTDRR
;
A
#
# COMPACT_ATOMS: atom_id res chain seq x y z
N MET A 1 7.89 -16.82 6.74
CA MET A 1 6.81 -16.21 7.56
C MET A 1 7.16 -14.84 8.16
N GLY A 2 8.43 -14.56 8.52
CA GLY A 2 8.81 -13.25 9.11
C GLY A 2 8.46 -12.01 8.26
N ILE A 3 8.73 -12.05 6.95
CA ILE A 3 8.47 -10.92 6.03
C ILE A 3 6.97 -10.57 5.97
N ALA A 4 6.09 -11.57 5.83
CA ALA A 4 4.65 -11.34 5.78
C ALA A 4 4.12 -10.69 7.07
N ARG A 5 4.61 -11.15 8.22
CA ARG A 5 4.25 -10.57 9.52
C ARG A 5 4.72 -9.12 9.64
N GLU A 6 5.97 -8.84 9.28
CA GLU A 6 6.50 -7.46 9.34
C GLU A 6 5.74 -6.53 8.40
N LEU A 7 5.43 -6.97 7.18
CA LEU A 7 4.59 -6.19 6.25
C LEU A 7 3.19 -5.94 6.80
N ALA A 8 2.54 -6.95 7.39
CA ALA A 8 1.23 -6.77 8.02
C ALA A 8 1.28 -5.74 9.15
N LEU A 9 2.31 -5.78 10.00
CA LEU A 9 2.51 -4.80 11.07
C LEU A 9 2.78 -3.39 10.52
N VAL A 10 3.54 -3.28 9.43
CA VAL A 10 3.79 -2.00 8.77
C VAL A 10 2.50 -1.43 8.17
N LEU A 11 1.68 -2.25 7.50
CA LEU A 11 0.38 -1.83 7.00
C LEU A 11 -0.54 -1.38 8.13
N LEU A 12 -0.54 -2.10 9.25
CA LEU A 12 -1.29 -1.74 10.45
C LEU A 12 -0.82 -0.40 11.02
N GLY A 13 0.50 -0.18 11.09
CA GLY A 13 1.09 1.09 11.54
C GLY A 13 0.72 2.26 10.61
N LEU A 14 0.79 2.07 9.30
CA LEU A 14 0.37 3.08 8.32
C LEU A 14 -1.13 3.41 8.47
N ALA A 15 -1.96 2.38 8.62
CA ALA A 15 -3.39 2.55 8.89
C ALA A 15 -3.65 3.33 10.18
N ALA A 16 -2.90 3.03 11.25
CA ALA A 16 -3.01 3.74 12.53
C ALA A 16 -2.65 5.23 12.40
N VAL A 17 -1.57 5.55 11.68
CA VAL A 17 -1.14 6.93 11.45
C VAL A 17 -2.19 7.71 10.68
N VAL A 18 -2.74 7.14 9.60
CA VAL A 18 -3.78 7.78 8.79
C VAL A 18 -5.08 7.94 9.58
N ALA A 19 -5.47 6.91 10.35
CA ALA A 19 -6.64 6.94 11.23
C ALA A 19 -6.53 8.05 12.28
N LEU A 20 -5.35 8.18 12.92
CA LEU A 20 -5.08 9.20 13.93
C LEU A 20 -5.07 10.60 13.30
N ALA A 21 -4.46 10.76 12.13
CA ALA A 21 -4.48 12.03 11.41
C ALA A 21 -5.91 12.51 11.10
N GLY A 22 -6.80 11.59 10.68
CA GLY A 22 -8.22 11.89 10.49
C GLY A 22 -8.93 12.31 11.78
N LEU A 23 -8.69 11.60 12.88
CA LEU A 23 -9.26 11.93 14.19
C LEU A 23 -8.77 13.28 14.71
N ILE A 24 -7.48 13.60 14.56
CA ILE A 24 -6.92 14.90 14.96
C ILE A 24 -7.55 16.02 14.12
N ALA A 25 -7.61 15.86 12.81
CA ALA A 25 -8.20 16.84 11.89
C ALA A 25 -9.71 17.03 12.12
N GLY A 26 -10.41 16.00 12.62
CA GLY A 26 -11.83 16.03 12.94
C GLY A 26 -12.15 16.23 14.42
N SER A 27 -11.16 16.40 15.29
CA SER A 27 -11.31 16.35 16.76
C SER A 27 -12.42 17.27 17.29
N GLY A 28 -12.49 18.51 16.80
CA GLY A 28 -13.54 19.46 17.17
C GLY A 28 -14.95 19.04 16.74
N ARG A 29 -15.09 18.27 15.64
CA ARG A 29 -16.39 17.67 15.25
C ARG A 29 -16.70 16.45 16.11
N VAL A 30 -15.72 15.58 16.34
CA VAL A 30 -15.85 14.39 17.17
C VAL A 30 -16.34 14.78 18.58
N ALA A 31 -15.74 15.81 19.18
CA ALA A 31 -16.14 16.32 20.50
C ALA A 31 -17.59 16.83 20.50
N ARG A 32 -17.98 17.68 19.53
CA ARG A 32 -19.35 18.21 19.43
C ARG A 32 -20.40 17.11 19.26
N LEU A 33 -20.09 16.10 18.43
CA LEU A 33 -20.96 14.94 18.23
C LEU A 33 -21.04 14.07 19.50
N HIS A 34 -19.91 13.89 20.20
CA HIS A 34 -19.89 13.15 21.45
C HIS A 34 -20.75 13.84 22.52
N ASP A 35 -20.60 15.15 22.69
CA ASP A 35 -21.37 15.94 23.66
C ASP A 35 -22.86 15.94 23.35
N ALA A 36 -23.22 16.08 22.06
CA ALA A 36 -24.61 16.04 21.60
C ALA A 36 -25.31 14.71 21.89
N VAL A 37 -24.57 13.59 21.86
CA VAL A 37 -25.13 12.24 22.08
C VAL A 37 -25.04 11.82 23.55
N ALA A 38 -23.96 12.17 24.26
CA ALA A 38 -23.75 11.80 25.65
C ALA A 38 -24.68 12.57 26.61
N GLY A 39 -25.12 13.77 26.21
CA GLY A 39 -26.08 14.58 26.98
C GLY A 39 -25.61 14.93 28.39
N GLY A 40 -24.28 14.89 28.64
CA GLY A 40 -23.67 15.15 29.94
C GLY A 40 -23.70 13.99 30.95
N SER A 41 -24.22 12.81 30.59
CA SER A 41 -24.26 11.67 31.52
C SER A 41 -22.98 10.82 31.46
N LEU A 42 -22.36 10.59 32.62
CA LEU A 42 -21.10 9.81 32.71
C LEU A 42 -21.27 8.38 32.15
N ALA A 43 -22.42 7.75 32.42
CA ALA A 43 -22.70 6.41 31.91
C ALA A 43 -22.80 6.37 30.37
N ALA A 44 -23.44 7.37 29.74
CA ALA A 44 -23.48 7.44 28.28
C ALA A 44 -22.11 7.77 27.71
N THR A 45 -21.34 8.68 28.32
CA THR A 45 -19.96 8.98 27.91
C THR A 45 -19.10 7.73 27.91
N VAL A 46 -19.09 6.96 29.01
CA VAL A 46 -18.28 5.73 29.11
C VAL A 46 -18.76 4.68 28.11
N GLY A 47 -20.06 4.47 27.98
CA GLY A 47 -20.63 3.53 27.00
C GLY A 47 -20.28 3.90 25.56
N LEU A 48 -20.37 5.18 25.21
CA LEU A 48 -19.99 5.69 23.90
C LEU A 48 -18.50 5.53 23.64
N VAL A 49 -17.64 5.88 24.60
CA VAL A 49 -16.18 5.67 24.45
C VAL A 49 -15.86 4.20 24.25
N ALA A 50 -16.47 3.28 25.02
CA ALA A 50 -16.27 1.84 24.86
C ALA A 50 -16.71 1.36 23.47
N LEU A 51 -17.86 1.83 22.97
CA LEU A 51 -18.34 1.54 21.63
C LEU A 51 -17.35 2.07 20.56
N GLN A 52 -16.83 3.29 20.75
CA GLN A 52 -15.87 3.89 19.84
C GLN A 52 -14.54 3.11 19.82
N LEU A 53 -14.07 2.62 20.97
CA LEU A 53 -12.89 1.76 21.07
C LEU A 53 -13.09 0.45 20.31
N GLY A 54 -14.28 -0.16 20.43
CA GLY A 54 -14.63 -1.37 19.66
C GLY A 54 -14.67 -1.13 18.15
N TRP A 55 -14.89 0.11 17.71
CA TRP A 55 -14.96 0.49 16.30
C TRP A 55 -13.62 0.92 15.70
N LEU A 56 -12.57 1.09 16.52
CA LEU A 56 -11.23 1.46 16.06
C LEU A 56 -10.65 0.50 15.01
N PRO A 57 -10.78 -0.84 15.12
CA PRO A 57 -10.29 -1.74 14.10
C PRO A 57 -10.92 -1.45 12.73
N THR A 58 -12.24 -1.26 12.68
CA THR A 58 -12.97 -0.87 11.46
C THR A 58 -12.46 0.44 10.90
N TRP A 59 -12.25 1.44 11.77
CA TRP A 59 -11.72 2.75 11.38
C TRP A 59 -10.33 2.66 10.76
N MET A 60 -9.44 1.81 11.30
CA MET A 60 -8.11 1.56 10.73
C MET A 60 -8.20 0.94 9.33
N VAL A 61 -9.13 0.03 9.11
CA VAL A 61 -9.33 -0.59 7.79
C VAL A 61 -9.81 0.44 6.77
N TRP A 62 -10.68 1.36 7.18
CA TRP A 62 -11.11 2.47 6.33
C TRP A 62 -9.95 3.43 6.04
N ALA A 63 -9.11 3.73 7.02
CA ALA A 63 -7.90 4.51 6.84
C ALA A 63 -6.92 3.84 5.85
N LEU A 64 -6.74 2.52 5.94
CA LEU A 64 -5.93 1.76 4.98
C LEU A 64 -6.53 1.83 3.58
N SER A 65 -7.85 1.70 3.44
CA SER A 65 -8.52 1.82 2.14
C SER A 65 -8.34 3.20 1.52
N TRP A 66 -8.36 4.24 2.35
CA TRP A 66 -8.14 5.62 1.94
C TRP A 66 -6.70 5.81 1.50
N LEU A 67 -5.71 5.33 2.27
CA LEU A 67 -4.30 5.33 1.90
C LEU A 67 -4.04 4.58 0.59
N ALA A 68 -4.71 3.44 0.39
CA ALA A 68 -4.63 2.64 -0.82
C ALA A 68 -5.25 3.33 -2.04
N GLY A 69 -6.03 4.41 -1.86
CA GLY A 69 -6.58 5.23 -2.94
C GLY A 69 -8.09 5.07 -3.16
N PRO A 70 -8.66 3.86 -3.31
CA PRO A 70 -10.10 3.69 -3.50
C PRO A 70 -10.93 4.25 -2.36
N GLY A 71 -10.41 4.26 -1.12
CA GLY A 71 -11.18 4.71 0.02
C GLY A 71 -12.41 3.86 0.29
N PHE A 72 -13.42 4.50 0.87
CA PHE A 72 -14.59 3.84 1.43
C PHE A 72 -15.87 4.66 1.22
N VAL A 73 -16.99 3.99 1.47
CA VAL A 73 -18.35 4.52 1.35
C VAL A 73 -18.98 4.53 2.74
N VAL A 74 -19.63 5.63 3.10
CA VAL A 74 -20.47 5.75 4.30
C VAL A 74 -21.87 6.16 3.86
N GLY A 75 -22.57 5.17 3.33
CA GLY A 75 -23.88 5.31 2.73
C GLY A 75 -23.84 5.50 1.22
N ALA A 76 -24.83 4.94 0.53
CA ALA A 76 -24.95 4.91 -0.92
C ALA A 76 -24.76 6.31 -1.55
N GLY A 77 -23.91 6.37 -2.56
CA GLY A 77 -23.56 7.60 -3.28
C GLY A 77 -22.53 8.49 -2.58
N SER A 78 -21.99 8.10 -1.42
CA SER A 78 -20.85 8.79 -0.81
C SER A 78 -19.52 8.18 -1.26
N VAL A 79 -18.47 9.01 -1.29
CA VAL A 79 -17.11 8.55 -1.57
C VAL A 79 -16.14 9.33 -0.69
N PHE A 80 -15.34 8.63 0.10
CA PHE A 80 -14.26 9.20 0.88
C PHE A 80 -12.94 8.61 0.38
N SER A 81 -12.26 9.34 -0.51
CA SER A 81 -10.96 8.96 -1.08
C SER A 81 -10.00 10.16 -1.07
N PRO A 82 -8.69 9.96 -1.18
CA PRO A 82 -7.74 11.05 -1.20
C PRO A 82 -7.91 12.02 -2.37
N THR A 83 -8.40 11.53 -3.51
CA THR A 83 -8.57 12.32 -4.73
C THR A 83 -9.97 12.88 -4.88
N ARG A 84 -10.96 12.30 -4.22
CA ARG A 84 -12.36 12.73 -4.26
C ARG A 84 -13.05 12.52 -2.92
N VAL A 85 -13.68 13.57 -2.41
CA VAL A 85 -14.59 13.49 -1.28
C VAL A 85 -15.96 13.96 -1.75
N LEU A 86 -16.94 13.07 -1.71
CA LEU A 86 -18.35 13.36 -1.93
C LEU A 86 -19.08 12.91 -0.67
N ALA A 87 -19.24 13.85 0.26
CA ALA A 87 -19.91 13.58 1.52
C ALA A 87 -21.41 13.36 1.27
N GLY A 88 -21.89 12.16 1.60
CA GLY A 88 -23.33 11.89 1.68
C GLY A 88 -23.92 12.41 2.99
N ALA A 89 -25.20 12.10 3.26
CA ALA A 89 -25.77 12.28 4.58
C ALA A 89 -25.14 11.23 5.51
N VAL A 90 -24.15 11.63 6.31
CA VAL A 90 -23.43 10.74 7.22
C VAL A 90 -24.15 10.71 8.58
N PRO A 91 -24.30 9.54 9.23
CA PRO A 91 -24.87 9.46 10.58
C PRO A 91 -24.13 10.35 11.59
N ALA A 92 -24.85 10.85 12.59
CA ALA A 92 -24.30 11.64 13.68
C ALA A 92 -23.55 10.76 14.71
N LEU A 93 -22.67 9.86 14.24
CA LEU A 93 -21.79 9.08 15.11
C LEU A 93 -20.49 9.87 15.37
N PRO A 94 -20.04 10.01 16.63
CA PRO A 94 -18.90 10.85 16.96
C PRO A 94 -17.62 10.52 16.19
N LEU A 95 -17.30 9.23 16.00
CA LEU A 95 -16.12 8.80 15.22
C LEU A 95 -16.15 9.29 13.77
N LEU A 96 -17.33 9.43 13.18
CA LEU A 96 -17.48 9.91 11.81
C LEU A 96 -17.16 11.42 11.68
N GLY A 97 -17.03 12.13 12.80
CA GLY A 97 -16.45 13.49 12.81
C GLY A 97 -15.02 13.55 12.27
N GLY A 98 -14.29 12.42 12.35
CA GLY A 98 -12.93 12.25 11.82
C GLY A 98 -12.84 12.02 10.30
N LEU A 99 -13.98 11.97 9.60
CA LEU A 99 -13.99 11.74 8.16
C LEU A 99 -13.31 12.89 7.39
N PRO A 100 -12.62 12.58 6.26
CA PRO A 100 -12.10 13.60 5.37
C PRO A 100 -13.23 14.51 4.87
N THR A 101 -13.07 15.82 5.02
CA THR A 101 -14.03 16.82 4.52
C THR A 101 -13.64 17.40 3.17
N ALA A 102 -12.39 17.21 2.76
CA ALA A 102 -11.85 17.64 1.48
C ALA A 102 -10.90 16.58 0.94
N ALA A 103 -10.78 16.51 -0.39
CA ALA A 103 -9.75 15.72 -1.03
C ALA A 103 -8.38 16.36 -0.81
N VAL A 104 -7.33 15.52 -0.77
CA VAL A 104 -5.93 15.96 -0.84
C VAL A 104 -5.61 16.59 -2.20
N GLY A 105 -6.43 16.28 -3.21
CA GLY A 105 -6.27 16.74 -4.59
C GLY A 105 -5.53 15.72 -5.44
N THR A 106 -4.90 16.18 -6.52
CA THR A 106 -4.21 15.32 -7.51
C THR A 106 -3.10 14.48 -6.88
N TRP A 107 -2.39 15.05 -5.89
CA TRP A 107 -1.35 14.35 -5.12
C TRP A 107 -1.87 13.16 -4.30
N GLY A 108 -3.18 13.11 -4.01
CA GLY A 108 -3.81 11.97 -3.33
C GLY A 108 -3.63 10.65 -4.09
N GLY A 109 -3.44 10.69 -5.42
CA GLY A 109 -3.15 9.51 -6.24
C GLY A 109 -1.77 8.90 -5.97
N ALA A 110 -0.86 9.64 -5.33
CA ALA A 110 0.49 9.16 -4.99
C ALA A 110 0.56 8.42 -3.64
N LEU A 111 -0.50 8.46 -2.84
CA LEU A 111 -0.52 7.81 -1.52
C LEU A 111 -0.29 6.29 -1.54
N PRO A 112 -0.80 5.51 -2.52
CA PRO A 112 -0.58 4.06 -2.55
C PRO A 112 0.90 3.70 -2.66
N PHE A 113 1.73 4.58 -3.24
CA PHE A 113 3.17 4.36 -3.37
C PHE A 113 3.89 4.31 -2.01
N VAL A 114 3.32 4.90 -0.94
CA VAL A 114 3.84 4.75 0.42
C VAL A 114 3.87 3.27 0.83
N ILE A 115 2.86 2.49 0.43
CA ILE A 115 2.79 1.05 0.68
C ILE A 115 3.90 0.32 -0.07
N ALA A 116 4.15 0.70 -1.34
CA ALA A 116 5.23 0.12 -2.13
C ALA A 116 6.61 0.43 -1.55
N VAL A 117 6.86 1.67 -1.13
CA VAL A 117 8.11 2.07 -0.46
C VAL A 117 8.30 1.27 0.83
N ALA A 118 7.27 1.18 1.66
CA ALA A 118 7.33 0.44 2.92
C ALA A 118 7.60 -1.05 2.68
N ALA A 119 6.96 -1.65 1.66
CA ALA A 119 7.21 -3.03 1.27
C ALA A 119 8.64 -3.25 0.76
N GLY A 120 9.17 -2.30 -0.02
CA GLY A 120 10.56 -2.31 -0.47
C GLY A 120 11.56 -2.22 0.68
N ILE A 121 11.30 -1.36 1.68
CA ILE A 121 12.14 -1.24 2.88
C ILE A 121 12.18 -2.56 3.66
N VAL A 122 11.03 -3.19 3.89
CA VAL A 122 10.97 -4.49 4.57
C VAL A 122 11.72 -5.55 3.77
N ALA A 123 11.47 -5.65 2.46
CA ALA A 123 12.20 -6.59 1.59
C ALA A 123 13.72 -6.32 1.61
N TRP A 124 14.13 -5.06 1.67
CA TRP A 124 15.54 -4.66 1.71
C TRP A 124 16.22 -5.05 3.03
N ARG A 125 15.51 -5.02 4.15
CA ARG A 125 16.02 -5.51 5.44
C ARG A 125 16.26 -7.02 5.40
N HIS A 126 15.39 -7.76 4.73
CA HIS A 126 15.51 -9.21 4.56
C HIS A 126 16.39 -9.63 3.37
N ARG A 127 17.03 -8.69 2.66
CA ARG A 127 17.76 -8.95 1.40
C ARG A 127 18.85 -10.02 1.49
N VAL A 128 19.46 -10.21 2.67
CA VAL A 128 20.51 -11.21 2.89
C VAL A 128 19.91 -12.61 2.72
N VAL A 129 18.78 -12.87 3.37
CA VAL A 129 18.04 -14.14 3.27
C VAL A 129 17.49 -14.34 1.85
N LEU A 130 16.98 -13.28 1.21
CA LEU A 130 16.47 -13.39 -0.17
C LEU A 130 17.57 -13.67 -1.20
N ARG A 131 18.81 -13.24 -0.96
CA ARG A 131 19.94 -13.42 -1.88
C ARG A 131 20.46 -14.85 -1.95
N GLU A 132 20.30 -15.62 -0.88
CA GLU A 132 20.70 -17.02 -0.81
C GLU A 132 19.72 -17.94 -1.57
N LEU A 133 18.50 -17.46 -1.83
CA LEU A 133 17.48 -18.21 -2.55
C LEU A 133 17.65 -18.10 -4.07
N PRO A 134 17.37 -19.17 -4.83
CA PRO A 134 17.26 -19.09 -6.29
C PRO A 134 16.08 -18.19 -6.70
N LEU A 135 16.21 -17.48 -7.82
CA LEU A 135 15.23 -16.50 -8.35
C LEU A 135 13.79 -16.99 -8.28
N ARG A 136 13.56 -18.25 -8.67
CA ARG A 136 12.22 -18.85 -8.67
C ARG A 136 11.63 -18.92 -7.26
N GLN A 137 12.43 -19.25 -6.25
CA GLN A 137 11.99 -19.30 -4.86
C GLN A 137 11.81 -17.89 -4.27
N ALA A 138 12.68 -16.94 -4.59
CA ALA A 138 12.52 -15.54 -4.17
C ALA A 138 11.23 -14.93 -4.78
N ALA A 139 11.00 -15.14 -6.08
CA ALA A 139 9.78 -14.72 -6.76
C ALA A 139 8.53 -15.43 -6.22
N ALA A 140 8.59 -16.74 -6.00
CA ALA A 140 7.49 -17.48 -5.38
C ALA A 140 7.20 -16.97 -3.95
N THR A 141 8.23 -16.64 -3.17
CA THR A 141 8.06 -16.08 -1.82
C THR A 141 7.38 -14.71 -1.89
N ALA A 142 7.82 -13.82 -2.77
CA ALA A 142 7.20 -12.52 -2.96
C ALA A 142 5.73 -12.64 -3.42
N ALA A 143 5.44 -13.58 -4.34
CA ALA A 143 4.09 -13.86 -4.80
C ALA A 143 3.20 -14.41 -3.67
N THR A 144 3.70 -15.36 -2.88
CA THR A 144 2.96 -15.92 -1.74
C THR A 144 2.68 -14.87 -0.66
N VAL A 145 3.68 -14.04 -0.32
CA VAL A 145 3.51 -12.95 0.66
C VAL A 145 2.49 -11.93 0.15
N THR A 146 2.56 -11.57 -1.12
CA THR A 146 1.61 -10.66 -1.78
C THR A 146 0.19 -11.23 -1.74
N ALA A 147 0.02 -12.49 -2.12
CA ALA A 147 -1.28 -13.16 -2.12
C ALA A 147 -1.86 -13.24 -0.70
N LEU A 148 -1.04 -13.62 0.29
CA LEU A 148 -1.46 -13.70 1.68
C LEU A 148 -1.94 -12.35 2.22
N LEU A 149 -1.21 -11.27 1.92
CA LEU A 149 -1.60 -9.91 2.34
C LEU A 149 -2.84 -9.43 1.59
N GLY A 150 -2.93 -9.68 0.29
CA GLY A 150 -4.12 -9.35 -0.51
C GLY A 150 -5.38 -10.01 0.04
N VAL A 151 -5.32 -11.32 0.32
CA VAL A 151 -6.42 -12.07 0.94
C VAL A 151 -6.70 -11.56 2.36
N GLY A 152 -5.68 -11.30 3.17
CA GLY A 152 -5.86 -10.75 4.51
C GLY A 152 -6.57 -9.40 4.51
N VAL A 153 -6.15 -8.48 3.63
CA VAL A 153 -6.79 -7.17 3.44
C VAL A 153 -8.23 -7.32 2.93
N LEU A 154 -8.49 -8.25 2.02
CA LEU A 154 -9.84 -8.54 1.55
C LEU A 154 -10.74 -9.00 2.69
N LEU A 155 -10.31 -9.98 3.49
CA LEU A 155 -11.08 -10.54 4.60
C LEU A 155 -11.35 -9.51 5.70
N VAL A 156 -10.33 -8.76 6.10
CA VAL A 156 -10.47 -7.71 7.10
C VAL A 156 -11.33 -6.55 6.56
N GLY A 157 -11.21 -6.24 5.27
CA GLY A 157 -12.08 -5.29 4.58
C GLY A 157 -13.56 -5.69 4.60
N LEU A 158 -13.83 -6.97 4.34
CA LEU A 158 -15.19 -7.54 4.40
C LEU A 158 -15.75 -7.48 5.83
N ALA A 159 -14.93 -7.81 6.83
CA ALA A 159 -15.32 -7.69 8.24
C ALA A 159 -15.57 -6.24 8.69
N ALA A 160 -14.89 -5.28 8.06
CA ALA A 160 -15.07 -3.84 8.27
C ALA A 160 -16.15 -3.22 7.39
N SER A 161 -16.92 -4.04 6.66
CA SER A 161 -18.05 -3.64 5.83
C SER A 161 -19.35 -4.14 6.46
N GLY A 162 -20.42 -3.36 6.35
CA GLY A 162 -21.71 -3.77 6.89
C GLY A 162 -22.79 -2.72 6.73
N GLN A 163 -24.03 -3.14 6.96
CA GLN A 163 -25.17 -2.24 6.99
C GLN A 163 -25.27 -1.59 8.38
N ILE A 164 -25.31 -0.27 8.42
CA ILE A 164 -25.49 0.50 9.66
C ILE A 164 -26.96 0.94 9.82
N GLY A 165 -27.75 0.96 8.75
CA GLY A 165 -29.16 1.31 8.80
C GLY A 165 -29.90 1.10 7.47
N PRO A 166 -31.20 1.42 7.40
CA PRO A 166 -32.00 1.23 6.19
C PRO A 166 -31.62 2.21 5.07
N GLY A 167 -32.09 1.90 3.85
CA GLY A 167 -31.94 2.76 2.68
C GLY A 167 -30.48 3.00 2.30
N ARG A 168 -30.06 4.26 2.25
CA ARG A 168 -28.67 4.62 1.87
C ARG A 168 -27.63 4.03 2.82
N MET A 169 -27.96 3.75 4.08
CA MET A 169 -27.00 3.20 5.06
C MET A 169 -26.82 1.68 4.96
N ALA A 170 -27.38 1.05 3.92
CA ALA A 170 -27.17 -0.36 3.60
C ALA A 170 -25.75 -0.65 3.11
N GLU A 171 -25.07 0.35 2.54
CA GLU A 171 -23.74 0.20 1.97
C GLU A 171 -22.73 1.06 2.73
N VAL A 172 -22.01 0.44 3.66
CA VAL A 172 -20.93 1.08 4.42
C VAL A 172 -19.72 0.17 4.45
N GLY A 173 -18.57 0.70 4.07
CA GLY A 173 -17.31 -0.05 4.09
C GLY A 173 -16.32 0.37 3.01
N PRO A 174 -15.10 -0.18 3.06
CA PRO A 174 -14.09 0.00 2.04
C PRO A 174 -14.51 -0.63 0.72
N ARG A 175 -13.94 -0.13 -0.38
CA ARG A 175 -14.05 -0.77 -1.70
C ARG A 175 -13.14 -2.00 -1.78
N VAL A 176 -13.50 -3.04 -1.02
CA VAL A 176 -12.66 -4.19 -0.62
C VAL A 176 -11.87 -4.83 -1.76
N GLY A 177 -12.51 -5.09 -2.90
CA GLY A 177 -11.85 -5.71 -4.05
C GLY A 177 -10.71 -4.84 -4.61
N TYR A 178 -10.99 -3.56 -4.85
CA TYR A 178 -9.99 -2.61 -5.34
C TYR A 178 -8.86 -2.39 -4.34
N VAL A 179 -9.19 -2.28 -3.05
CA VAL A 179 -8.20 -2.06 -1.98
C VAL A 179 -7.27 -3.26 -1.86
N ALA A 180 -7.80 -4.49 -1.83
CA ALA A 180 -7.00 -5.70 -1.75
C ALA A 180 -6.05 -5.84 -2.95
N VAL A 181 -6.55 -5.58 -4.17
CA VAL A 181 -5.74 -5.63 -5.39
C VAL A 181 -4.64 -4.57 -5.37
N ILE A 182 -4.96 -3.32 -5.03
CA ILE A 182 -3.96 -2.24 -5.03
C ILE A 182 -2.91 -2.48 -3.95
N VAL A 183 -3.29 -2.87 -2.74
CA VAL A 183 -2.32 -3.19 -1.68
C VAL A 183 -1.43 -4.35 -2.12
N ALA A 184 -1.99 -5.41 -2.69
CA ALA A 184 -1.22 -6.52 -3.23
C ALA A 184 -0.25 -6.06 -4.33
N LEU A 185 -0.69 -5.24 -5.28
CA LEU A 185 0.16 -4.71 -6.34
C LEU A 185 1.29 -3.84 -5.78
N MET A 186 1.00 -2.94 -4.83
CA MET A 186 2.00 -2.07 -4.22
C MET A 186 3.03 -2.89 -3.44
N VAL A 187 2.59 -3.90 -2.68
CA VAL A 187 3.49 -4.83 -1.99
C VAL A 187 4.34 -5.61 -3.00
N LEU A 188 3.75 -6.11 -4.08
CA LEU A 188 4.45 -6.84 -5.12
C LEU A 188 5.50 -5.98 -5.82
N VAL A 189 5.16 -4.73 -6.15
CA VAL A 189 6.09 -3.78 -6.76
C VAL A 189 7.23 -3.48 -5.78
N GLY A 190 6.92 -3.09 -4.54
CA GLY A 190 7.93 -2.77 -3.53
C GLY A 190 8.87 -3.92 -3.21
N ALA A 191 8.31 -5.07 -2.83
CA ALA A 191 9.08 -6.24 -2.46
C ALA A 191 9.72 -6.94 -3.67
N GLY A 192 9.02 -6.99 -4.80
CA GLY A 192 9.48 -7.61 -6.04
C GLY A 192 10.66 -6.87 -6.68
N LEU A 193 10.64 -5.53 -6.69
CA LEU A 193 11.80 -4.75 -7.14
C LEU A 193 13.06 -5.12 -6.36
N VAL A 194 12.95 -5.25 -5.03
CA VAL A 194 14.07 -5.60 -4.16
C VAL A 194 14.45 -7.09 -4.22
N ALA A 195 13.51 -7.98 -4.53
CA ALA A 195 13.81 -9.40 -4.73
C ALA A 195 14.50 -9.66 -6.10
N VAL A 196 14.16 -8.87 -7.13
CA VAL A 196 14.58 -9.13 -8.52
C VAL A 196 15.81 -8.31 -8.95
N LEU A 197 15.88 -7.01 -8.64
CA LEU A 197 17.01 -6.16 -9.07
C LEU A 197 18.38 -6.61 -8.51
N PRO A 198 18.51 -7.01 -7.23
CA PRO A 198 19.80 -7.37 -6.66
C PRO A 198 20.28 -8.79 -6.97
N HIS A 199 19.52 -9.61 -7.70
CA HIS A 199 19.85 -11.02 -7.85
C HIS A 199 21.13 -11.21 -8.68
N PRO A 200 22.14 -11.95 -8.18
CA PRO A 200 23.38 -12.24 -8.90
C PRO A 200 23.22 -12.78 -10.34
N ARG A 201 22.10 -13.42 -10.71
CA ARG A 201 21.86 -13.83 -12.10
C ARG A 201 21.56 -12.66 -13.05
N THR A 202 20.81 -11.66 -12.59
CA THR A 202 20.58 -10.43 -13.37
C THR A 202 21.91 -9.70 -13.54
N ARG A 203 22.71 -9.59 -12.47
CA ARG A 203 24.06 -9.01 -12.55
C ARG A 203 25.02 -9.86 -13.40
N ALA A 204 24.94 -11.18 -13.36
CA ALA A 204 25.78 -12.06 -14.18
C ALA A 204 25.40 -12.01 -15.67
N LEU A 205 24.11 -11.88 -16.00
CA LEU A 205 23.65 -11.69 -17.38
C LEU A 205 24.05 -10.32 -17.91
N THR A 206 23.90 -9.25 -17.11
CA THR A 206 24.38 -7.92 -17.48
C THR A 206 25.90 -7.90 -17.62
N ARG A 207 26.64 -8.57 -16.72
CA ARG A 207 28.10 -8.66 -16.81
C ARG A 207 28.56 -9.46 -18.04
N ARG A 208 27.91 -10.59 -18.33
CA ARG A 208 28.16 -11.38 -19.56
C ARG A 208 27.84 -10.60 -20.83
N GLY A 209 26.77 -9.81 -20.83
CA GLY A 209 26.42 -8.94 -21.95
C GLY A 209 27.45 -7.83 -22.17
N VAL A 210 27.93 -7.21 -21.08
CA VAL A 210 28.99 -6.19 -21.14
C VAL A 210 30.33 -6.79 -21.59
N GLU A 211 30.71 -7.96 -21.07
CA GLU A 211 31.94 -8.68 -21.46
C GLU A 211 31.88 -9.14 -22.93
N ALA A 212 30.73 -9.64 -23.40
CA ALA A 212 30.54 -10.01 -24.81
C ALA A 212 30.61 -8.79 -25.75
N THR A 213 30.05 -7.65 -25.34
CA THR A 213 30.11 -6.40 -26.12
C THR A 213 31.54 -5.85 -26.15
N ALA A 214 32.25 -5.90 -25.02
CA ALA A 214 33.66 -5.49 -24.95
C ALA A 214 34.57 -6.38 -25.81
N ALA A 215 34.35 -7.70 -25.78
CA ALA A 215 35.08 -8.66 -26.61
C ALA A 215 34.80 -8.47 -28.12
N ALA A 216 33.55 -8.21 -28.50
CA ALA A 216 33.19 -7.91 -29.88
C ALA A 216 33.85 -6.61 -30.37
N THR A 217 33.91 -5.60 -29.50
CA THR A 217 34.54 -4.30 -29.81
C THR A 217 36.05 -4.43 -29.99
N SER A 218 36.74 -5.17 -29.11
CA SER A 218 38.18 -5.37 -29.22
C SER A 218 38.57 -6.19 -30.45
N ALA A 219 37.77 -7.21 -30.80
CA ALA A 219 37.96 -7.99 -32.02
C ALA A 219 37.77 -7.15 -33.30
N ALA A 220 36.76 -6.28 -33.33
CA ALA A 220 36.52 -5.37 -34.45
C ALA A 220 37.68 -4.37 -34.63
N VAL A 221 38.21 -3.82 -33.53
CA VAL A 221 39.37 -2.92 -33.54
C VAL A 221 40.64 -3.64 -34.01
N GLY A 222 40.84 -4.89 -33.61
CA GLY A 222 41.97 -5.73 -34.06
C GLY A 222 41.97 -5.96 -35.58
N SER A 223 40.83 -6.39 -36.13
CA SER A 223 40.65 -6.61 -37.57
C SER A 223 40.89 -5.34 -38.40
N ALA A 224 40.38 -4.19 -37.92
CA ALA A 224 40.60 -2.91 -38.60
C ALA A 224 42.08 -2.51 -38.64
N ARG A 225 42.82 -2.76 -37.56
CA ARG A 225 44.26 -2.48 -37.47
C ARG A 225 45.09 -3.35 -38.41
N GLU A 226 44.70 -4.62 -38.58
CA GLU A 226 45.38 -5.57 -39.46
C GLU A 226 45.12 -5.29 -40.94
N HIS A 227 43.89 -4.90 -41.29
CA HIS A 227 43.54 -4.39 -42.62
C HIS A 227 44.32 -3.12 -42.97
N LEU A 228 44.60 -2.23 -42.01
CA LEU A 228 45.41 -1.04 -42.25
C LEU A 228 46.88 -1.39 -42.51
N LYS A 229 47.48 -2.31 -41.74
CA LYS A 229 48.88 -2.74 -41.93
C LYS A 229 49.10 -3.39 -43.30
N THR A 230 48.21 -4.32 -43.68
CA THR A 230 48.29 -5.01 -44.98
C THR A 230 48.07 -4.08 -46.18
N ARG A 231 47.37 -2.96 -45.98
CA ARG A 231 47.19 -1.92 -47.01
C ARG A 231 48.40 -1.00 -47.12
N THR A 232 49.13 -0.79 -46.03
CA THR A 232 50.36 0.00 -46.00
C THR A 232 51.55 -0.77 -46.59
N ASP A 233 51.65 -2.09 -46.36
CA ASP A 233 52.72 -2.94 -46.93
C ASP A 233 52.58 -3.17 -48.45
N ARG A 234 51.46 -2.77 -49.07
CA ARG A 234 51.22 -2.87 -50.51
C ARG A 234 51.48 -1.57 -51.28
N ARG A 235 51.99 -0.53 -50.62
CA ARG A 235 52.37 0.75 -51.24
C ARG A 235 53.87 0.95 -51.17
#